data_AF-A0A4V1SRZ4-F1
#
_entry.id   AF-A0A4V1SRZ4-F1
#
_cell.length_a   1.000
_cell.length_b   1.000
_cell.length_c   1.000
_cell.angle_alpha   90.00
_cell.angle_beta   90.00
_cell.angle_gamma   90.00
#
_symmetry.space_group_name_H-M   'P 1'
#
loop_
_entity.id
_entity.type
_entity.pdbx_description
1 polymer ?
#
loop_
_entity_poly.entity_id
_entity_poly.type
_entity_poly.pdbx_seq_one_letter_code
_entity_poly.pdbx_strand_id
1 'polypeptide(L)'
;SVPVWANAGIAIGTGSSRAKFTINGEGGQVVEVTVPANFVMTRSGGAETLTVTLDPDLGATTTLLNSLGSAGSRPLNIGGSFSVPAATVTGLYTGTFDVSVEYQ
;
A
#
# COMPACT_ATOMS: atom_id res chain seq x y z
N SER A 1 37.52 -18.24 -19.12
CA SER A 1 36.39 -18.41 -18.19
C SER A 1 35.68 -17.07 -18.06
N VAL A 2 34.48 -16.94 -18.60
CA VAL A 2 33.69 -15.70 -18.48
C VAL A 2 32.94 -15.77 -17.15
N PRO A 3 33.03 -14.75 -16.26
CA PRO A 3 32.25 -14.75 -15.04
C PRO A 3 30.77 -14.52 -15.37
N VAL A 4 29.92 -15.46 -14.98
CA VAL A 4 28.47 -15.27 -15.00
C VAL A 4 28.13 -14.40 -13.80
N TRP A 5 27.84 -13.12 -14.04
CA TRP A 5 27.16 -12.29 -13.07
C TRP A 5 25.74 -12.82 -12.94
N ALA A 6 25.44 -13.49 -11.83
CA ALA A 6 24.06 -13.82 -11.52
C ALA A 6 23.31 -12.49 -11.33
N ASN A 7 22.50 -12.10 -12.30
CA ASN A 7 21.49 -11.06 -12.09
C ASN A 7 20.55 -11.60 -11.01
N ALA A 8 20.71 -11.12 -9.77
CA ALA A 8 19.69 -11.22 -8.75
C ALA A 8 18.53 -10.30 -9.20
N GLY A 9 17.75 -10.77 -10.17
CA GLY A 9 16.51 -10.13 -10.55
C GLY A 9 15.62 -10.07 -9.33
N ILE A 10 15.10 -8.88 -9.02
CA ILE A 10 14.04 -8.75 -8.02
C ILE A 10 12.84 -9.50 -8.60
N ALA A 11 12.56 -10.67 -8.06
CA ALA A 11 11.29 -11.32 -8.26
C ALA A 11 10.25 -10.53 -7.45
N ILE A 12 9.69 -9.48 -8.04
CA ILE A 12 8.38 -9.01 -7.61
C ILE A 12 7.46 -10.18 -7.92
N GLY A 13 6.99 -10.90 -6.90
CA GLY A 13 6.10 -12.05 -7.06
C GLY A 13 5.00 -11.72 -8.06
N THR A 14 4.61 -12.69 -8.89
CA THR A 14 3.66 -12.52 -10.00
C THR A 14 2.41 -11.77 -9.54
N GLY A 15 2.39 -10.45 -9.78
CA GLY A 15 1.39 -9.53 -9.28
C GLY A 15 1.95 -8.51 -8.30
N SER A 16 2.51 -7.42 -8.80
CA SER A 16 2.41 -6.17 -8.06
C SER A 16 0.92 -5.81 -7.98
N SER A 17 0.28 -6.15 -6.86
CA SER A 17 -1.09 -5.78 -6.60
C SER A 17 -1.11 -4.66 -5.57
N ARG A 18 -1.85 -3.59 -5.87
CA ARG A 18 -2.22 -2.58 -4.88
C ARG A 18 -3.10 -3.24 -3.80
N ALA A 19 -3.06 -2.70 -2.59
CA ALA A 19 -4.06 -3.00 -1.57
C ALA A 19 -5.41 -2.41 -2.01
N LYS A 20 -6.50 -3.17 -1.88
CA LYS A 20 -7.84 -2.74 -2.28
C LYS A 20 -8.78 -2.83 -1.09
N PHE A 21 -9.42 -1.71 -0.78
CA PHE A 21 -10.43 -1.57 0.27
C PHE A 21 -11.73 -1.05 -0.33
N THR A 22 -12.84 -1.31 0.36
CA THR A 22 -14.12 -0.65 0.08
C THR A 22 -14.62 -0.04 1.38
N ILE A 23 -14.70 1.29 1.39
CA ILE A 23 -15.28 2.05 2.48
C ILE A 23 -16.79 1.99 2.31
N ASN A 24 -17.51 1.53 3.33
CA ASN A 24 -18.97 1.44 3.33
C ASN A 24 -19.55 2.32 4.43
N GLY A 25 -20.74 2.88 4.20
CA GLY A 25 -21.41 3.75 5.15
C GLY A 25 -22.73 4.27 4.60
N GLU A 26 -23.23 5.38 5.14
CA GLU A 26 -24.36 6.11 4.55
C GLU A 26 -23.88 6.93 3.35
N GLY A 27 -24.64 6.89 2.25
CA GLY A 27 -24.33 7.65 1.03
C GLY A 27 -24.40 9.15 1.27
N GLY A 28 -23.57 9.91 0.56
CA GLY A 28 -23.51 11.36 0.69
C GLY A 28 -22.78 11.86 1.94
N GLN A 29 -22.42 10.98 2.88
CA GLN A 29 -21.58 11.34 4.01
C GLN A 29 -20.14 11.62 3.57
N VAL A 30 -19.53 12.63 4.19
CA VAL A 30 -18.09 12.88 4.06
C VAL A 30 -17.36 12.09 5.14
N VAL A 31 -16.32 11.39 4.73
CA VAL A 31 -15.44 10.65 5.63
C VAL A 31 -14.00 11.12 5.47
N GLU A 32 -13.26 11.08 6.57
CA GLU A 32 -11.82 11.26 6.59
C GLU A 32 -11.14 9.88 6.51
N VAL A 33 -10.14 9.77 5.64
CA VAL A 33 -9.37 8.55 5.39
C VAL A 33 -7.92 8.83 5.72
N THR A 34 -7.39 8.12 6.73
CA THR A 34 -5.97 8.22 7.08
C THR A 34 -5.21 7.02 6.54
N VAL A 35 -4.27 7.29 5.65
CA VAL A 35 -3.26 6.34 5.17
C VAL A 35 -1.90 6.89 5.58
N PRO A 36 -1.04 6.10 6.26
CA PRO A 36 0.31 6.57 6.60
C PRO A 36 1.10 6.87 5.31
N ALA A 37 1.97 7.88 5.34
CA ALA A 37 2.76 8.25 4.17
C ALA A 37 3.74 7.14 3.74
N ASN A 38 4.17 6.31 4.70
CA ASN A 38 5.11 5.24 4.46
C ASN A 38 4.90 4.08 5.45
N PHE A 39 5.43 2.92 5.09
CA PHE A 39 5.62 1.81 6.00
C PHE A 39 6.96 1.12 5.72
N VAL A 40 7.41 0.30 6.67
CA VAL A 40 8.69 -0.40 6.60
C VAL A 40 8.43 -1.88 6.35
N MET A 41 9.09 -2.43 5.34
CA MET A 41 9.22 -3.87 5.18
C MET A 41 10.55 -4.34 5.77
N THR A 42 10.53 -5.46 6.49
CA THR A 42 11.70 -6.07 7.10
C THR A 42 11.98 -7.42 6.46
N ARG A 43 13.26 -7.73 6.21
CA ARG A 43 13.68 -9.00 5.63
C ARG A 43 13.43 -10.15 6.59
N SER A 44 12.76 -11.21 6.13
CA SER A 44 12.60 -12.43 6.91
C SER A 44 13.96 -13.06 7.22
N GLY A 45 14.23 -13.34 8.49
CA GLY A 45 15.51 -13.90 8.94
C GLY A 45 16.67 -12.91 8.95
N GLY A 46 16.39 -11.60 8.92
CA GLY A 46 17.39 -10.53 9.00
C GLY A 46 16.83 -9.26 9.65
N ALA A 47 17.63 -8.19 9.64
CA ALA A 47 17.25 -6.87 10.15
C ALA A 47 17.24 -5.80 9.05
N GLU A 48 17.54 -6.18 7.80
CA GLU A 48 17.53 -5.29 6.66
C GLU A 48 16.09 -4.82 6.37
N THR A 49 15.95 -3.56 5.95
CA THR A 49 14.65 -2.94 5.73
C THR A 49 14.55 -2.25 4.37
N LEU A 50 13.31 -2.10 3.89
CA LEU A 50 12.94 -1.28 2.75
C LEU A 50 11.75 -0.41 3.14
N THR A 51 11.87 0.91 2.96
CA THR A 51 10.77 1.84 3.18
C THR A 51 9.94 1.98 1.91
N VAL A 52 8.63 1.78 2.04
CA VAL A 52 7.67 1.98 0.96
C VAL A 52 6.94 3.30 1.18
N THR A 53 6.95 4.17 0.18
CA THR A 53 6.10 5.36 0.14
C THR A 53 4.75 4.96 -0.42
N LEU A 54 3.68 5.20 0.33
CA LEU A 54 2.32 4.84 -0.04
C LEU A 54 1.68 5.94 -0.90
N ASP A 55 0.84 5.52 -1.84
CA ASP A 55 0.16 6.38 -2.81
C ASP A 55 -1.31 5.93 -2.94
N PRO A 56 -2.22 6.41 -2.05
CA PRO A 56 -3.64 6.15 -2.16
C PRO A 56 -4.27 6.91 -3.34
N ASP A 57 -5.25 6.32 -3.99
CA ASP A 57 -6.00 6.94 -5.09
C ASP A 57 -7.10 7.92 -4.63
N LEU A 58 -7.35 7.98 -3.32
CA LEU A 58 -8.21 8.97 -2.68
C LEU A 58 -7.37 9.95 -1.85
N GLY A 59 -7.85 11.20 -1.78
CA GLY A 59 -7.34 12.17 -0.81
C GLY A 59 -7.82 11.86 0.62
N ALA A 60 -7.35 12.66 1.58
CA ALA A 60 -7.67 12.51 3.00
C ALA A 60 -9.18 12.64 3.31
N THR A 61 -9.96 13.26 2.43
CA THR A 61 -11.41 13.37 2.57
C THR A 61 -12.11 12.88 1.31
N THR A 62 -13.18 12.10 1.45
CA THR A 62 -14.00 11.65 0.33
C THR A 62 -15.47 11.58 0.71
N THR A 63 -16.36 11.76 -0.27
CA THR A 63 -17.79 11.52 -0.11
C THR A 63 -18.13 10.09 -0.52
N LEU A 64 -18.89 9.38 0.32
CA LEU A 64 -19.44 8.07 -0.04
C LEU A 64 -20.47 8.22 -1.16
N LEU A 65 -20.43 7.31 -2.14
CA LEU A 65 -21.38 7.33 -3.26
C LEU A 65 -22.82 7.09 -2.78
N ASN A 66 -23.81 7.40 -3.62
CA ASN A 66 -25.24 7.44 -3.31
C ASN A 66 -25.66 8.62 -2.41
N SER A 67 -26.94 8.67 -2.08
CA SER A 67 -27.58 9.77 -1.35
C SER A 67 -27.73 9.47 0.14
N LEU A 68 -27.91 10.52 0.95
CA LEU A 68 -28.28 10.42 2.36
C LEU A 68 -29.54 9.56 2.53
N GLY A 69 -29.60 8.80 3.61
CA GLY A 69 -30.64 7.81 3.89
C GLY A 69 -30.52 6.51 3.09
N SER A 70 -29.49 6.35 2.26
CA SER A 70 -29.20 5.11 1.52
C SER A 70 -27.81 4.57 1.82
N ALA A 71 -27.57 3.28 1.59
CA ALA A 71 -26.23 2.71 1.70
C ALA A 71 -25.31 3.29 0.60
N GLY A 72 -24.11 3.70 1.00
CA GLY A 72 -23.09 4.26 0.15
C GLY A 72 -21.76 3.53 0.28
N SER A 73 -20.91 3.68 -0.74
CA SER A 73 -19.56 3.12 -0.70
C SER A 73 -18.55 3.92 -1.52
N ARG A 74 -17.27 3.68 -1.24
CA ARG A 74 -16.15 4.25 -2.00
C ARG A 74 -15.00 3.24 -2.10
N PRO A 75 -14.51 2.90 -3.30
CA PRO A 75 -13.30 2.08 -3.43
C PRO A 75 -12.07 2.92 -3.07
N LEU A 76 -11.11 2.29 -2.37
CA LEU A 76 -9.81 2.86 -2.04
C LEU A 76 -8.73 1.86 -2.48
N ASN A 77 -7.81 2.29 -3.36
CA ASN A 77 -6.67 1.50 -3.78
C ASN A 77 -5.38 2.17 -3.30
N ILE A 78 -4.56 1.44 -2.55
CA ILE A 78 -3.29 1.94 -2.02
C ILE A 78 -2.15 1.18 -2.68
N GLY A 79 -1.40 1.91 -3.49
CA GLY A 79 -0.13 1.45 -4.06
C GLY A 79 1.03 2.11 -3.35
N GLY A 80 2.18 2.08 -3.99
CA GLY A 80 3.35 2.75 -3.50
C GLY A 80 4.58 2.48 -4.35
N SER A 81 5.70 3.04 -3.91
CA SER A 81 7.00 2.82 -4.51
C SER A 81 8.07 2.67 -3.43
N PHE A 82 9.15 2.01 -3.79
CA PHE A 82 10.34 1.89 -2.96
C PHE A 82 11.56 1.75 -3.87
N SER A 83 12.72 2.15 -3.36
CA SER A 83 13.99 1.95 -4.06
C SER A 83 14.66 0.66 -3.59
N VAL A 84 15.33 -0.04 -4.50
CA VAL A 84 16.16 -1.20 -4.16
C VAL A 84 17.62 -0.87 -4.45
N PRO A 85 18.39 -0.44 -3.44
CA PRO A 85 19.82 -0.25 -3.57
C PRO A 85 20.54 -1.51 -4.06
N ALA A 86 21.67 -1.34 -4.76
CA ALA A 86 22.47 -2.48 -5.23
C ALA A 86 23.01 -3.37 -4.08
N ALA A 87 23.09 -2.83 -2.86
CA ALA A 87 23.50 -3.55 -1.66
C ALA A 87 22.33 -4.24 -0.91
N THR A 88 21.11 -4.20 -1.43
CA THR A 88 19.96 -4.85 -0.79
C THR A 88 20.19 -6.35 -0.71
N VAL A 89 20.18 -6.87 0.52
CA VAL A 89 20.31 -8.30 0.78
C VAL A 89 19.07 -9.01 0.23
N THR A 90 19.30 -10.06 -0.57
CA THR A 90 18.22 -10.86 -1.15
C THR A 90 17.39 -11.54 -0.07
N GLY A 91 16.07 -11.55 -0.24
CA GLY A 91 15.15 -12.22 0.67
C GLY A 91 13.74 -11.67 0.53
N LEU A 92 12.82 -12.32 1.23
CA LEU A 92 11.45 -11.83 1.36
C LEU A 92 11.43 -10.67 2.35
N TYR A 93 10.90 -9.52 1.93
CA TYR A 93 10.64 -8.37 2.78
C TYR A 93 9.12 -8.27 3.00
N THR A 94 8.68 -8.15 4.25
CA THR A 94 7.25 -7.99 4.59
C THR A 94 7.06 -6.87 5.60
N GLY A 95 5.91 -6.23 5.56
CA GLY A 95 5.50 -5.20 6.49
C GLY A 95 3.98 -5.01 6.43
N THR A 96 3.45 -4.29 7.42
CA THR A 96 2.03 -3.95 7.50
C THR A 96 1.87 -2.46 7.72
N PHE A 97 0.72 -1.93 7.34
CA PHE A 97 0.29 -0.58 7.65
C PHE A 97 -1.20 -0.58 7.93
N ASP A 98 -1.65 0.35 8.76
CA ASP A 98 -3.04 0.49 9.14
C ASP A 98 -3.69 1.64 8.37
N VAL A 99 -4.98 1.49 8.08
CA VAL A 99 -5.81 2.51 7.43
C VAL A 99 -7.03 2.74 8.33
N SER A 100 -7.31 4.00 8.66
CA SER A 100 -8.52 4.37 9.40
C SER A 100 -9.48 5.19 8.55
N VAL A 101 -10.77 5.08 8.87
CA VAL A 101 -11.84 5.88 8.28
C VAL A 101 -12.72 6.40 9.41
N GLU A 102 -12.98 7.71 9.41
CA GLU A 102 -13.77 8.39 10.42
C GLU A 102 -14.88 9.22 9.75
N TYR A 103 -16.07 9.26 10.35
CA TYR A 103 -17.12 10.20 9.94
C TYR A 103 -16.76 11.61 10.40
N GLN A 104 -17.07 12.60 9.57
CA GLN A 104 -17.05 14.00 9.96
C GLN A 104 -18.34 14.43 10.67
#